data_AF-A0AAV5S6E2-F1
#
_entry.id   AF-A0AAV5S6E2-F1
#
_cell.length_a   1.000
_cell.length_b   1.000
_cell.length_c   1.000
_cell.angle_alpha   90.00
_cell.angle_beta   90.00
_cell.angle_gamma   90.00
#
_symmetry.space_group_name_H-M   'P 1'
#
loop_
_entity.id
_entity.type
_entity.pdbx_description
1 polymer ?
#
loop_
_entity_poly.entity_id
_entity_poly.type
_entity_poly.pdbx_seq_one_letter_code
_entity_poly.pdbx_strand_id
1 'polypeptide(L)'
;DVVDSRETYDGVFQSDLILPDLSRIKLTYSAEIKAVDHCEYYAIINLLMRCLPFKQMNRCAWIWWMQCHFVGINRIFLGLKEGGGVVNDVRVIERTFLKAQSARKCDVAMTFLATVLKEIKERCKNTACIRYCPMKKKIYFEAATKDTDFLLQQFV
;
A
#
# COMPACT_ATOMS: atom_id res chain seq x y z
N ASP A 1 -13.03 19.32 -20.14
CA ASP A 1 -11.94 18.36 -19.93
C ASP A 1 -12.47 16.95 -19.79
N VAL A 2 -11.77 15.97 -20.37
CA VAL A 2 -12.12 14.55 -20.28
C VAL A 2 -11.21 13.92 -19.23
N VAL A 3 -11.80 13.25 -18.24
CA VAL A 3 -11.06 12.47 -17.24
C VAL A 3 -10.98 11.03 -17.72
N ASP A 4 -9.77 10.50 -17.86
CA ASP A 4 -9.50 9.10 -18.22
C ASP A 4 -8.72 8.42 -17.09
N SER A 5 -9.07 7.17 -16.78
CA SER A 5 -8.41 6.36 -15.76
C SER A 5 -7.55 5.23 -16.34
N ARG A 6 -7.37 5.19 -17.67
CA ARG A 6 -6.53 4.20 -18.36
C ARG A 6 -5.05 4.58 -18.35
N GLU A 7 -4.75 5.87 -18.26
CA GLU A 7 -3.37 6.35 -18.17
C GLU A 7 -2.84 6.12 -16.76
N THR A 8 -1.73 5.39 -16.66
CA THR A 8 -1.03 5.14 -15.40
C THR A 8 0.45 5.44 -15.54
N TYR A 9 1.09 5.76 -14.43
CA TYR A 9 2.53 5.83 -14.30
C TYR A 9 2.94 5.02 -13.08
N ASP A 10 3.81 4.03 -13.26
CA ASP A 10 4.21 3.10 -12.23
C ASP A 10 5.72 3.22 -11.97
N GLY A 11 6.09 3.40 -10.70
CA GLY A 11 7.47 3.28 -10.25
C GLY A 11 7.80 1.83 -9.91
N VAL A 12 9.04 1.40 -10.19
CA VAL A 12 9.58 0.11 -9.73
C VAL A 12 10.50 0.36 -8.54
N PHE A 13 10.26 -0.35 -7.44
CA PHE A 13 10.93 -0.17 -6.17
C PHE A 13 11.64 -1.44 -5.74
N GLN A 14 12.79 -1.26 -5.09
CA GLN A 14 13.52 -2.33 -4.42
C GLN A 14 13.69 -1.96 -2.94
N SER A 15 13.36 -2.89 -2.05
CA SER A 15 13.54 -2.67 -0.62
C SER A 15 13.88 -3.96 0.13
N ASP A 16 14.57 -3.83 1.24
CA ASP A 16 14.82 -4.93 2.18
C ASP A 16 13.82 -4.86 3.35
N LEU A 17 13.07 -5.93 3.58
CA LEU A 17 12.36 -6.13 4.84
C LEU A 17 13.28 -6.90 5.79
N ILE A 18 13.69 -6.24 6.89
CA ILE A 18 14.56 -6.82 7.92
C ILE A 18 13.68 -7.49 8.98
N LEU A 19 13.87 -8.79 9.16
CA LEU A 19 13.16 -9.59 10.15
C LEU A 19 13.78 -9.44 11.56
N PRO A 20 13.08 -9.84 12.64
CA PRO A 20 13.62 -9.78 14.00
C PRO A 20 14.92 -10.59 14.20
N ASP A 21 15.12 -11.63 13.40
CA ASP A 21 16.34 -12.46 13.36
C ASP A 21 17.45 -11.86 12.49
N LEU A 22 17.31 -10.59 12.07
CA LEU A 22 18.19 -9.83 11.16
C LEU A 22 18.29 -10.38 9.74
N SER A 23 17.60 -11.48 9.43
CA SER A 23 17.51 -11.97 8.06
C SER A 23 16.71 -10.99 7.20
N ARG A 24 16.95 -11.04 5.88
CA ARG A 24 16.38 -10.10 4.93
C ARG A 24 15.49 -10.79 3.92
N ILE A 25 14.35 -10.18 3.64
CA ILE A 25 13.51 -10.48 2.49
C ILE A 25 13.67 -9.32 1.51
N LYS A 26 14.33 -9.59 0.39
CA LYS A 26 14.45 -8.63 -0.72
C LYS A 26 13.13 -8.57 -1.45
N LEU A 27 12.57 -7.38 -1.59
CA LEU A 27 11.32 -7.15 -2.29
C LEU A 27 11.59 -6.32 -3.54
N THR A 28 10.98 -6.73 -4.64
CA THR A 28 10.83 -5.91 -5.86
C THR A 28 9.35 -5.82 -6.14
N TYR A 29 8.84 -4.60 -6.29
CA TYR A 29 7.42 -4.35 -6.51
C TYR A 29 7.26 -3.06 -7.31
N SER A 30 6.11 -2.92 -7.97
CA SER A 30 5.69 -1.67 -8.57
C SER A 30 4.59 -1.00 -7.75
N ALA A 31 4.48 0.31 -7.89
CA ALA A 31 3.38 1.08 -7.36
C ALA A 31 3.05 2.26 -8.28
N GLU A 32 1.76 2.50 -8.47
CA GLU A 32 1.27 3.64 -9.24
C GLU A 32 1.59 4.96 -8.51
N ILE A 33 2.17 5.93 -9.23
CA ILE A 33 2.49 7.27 -8.74
C ILE A 33 1.47 8.25 -9.33
N LYS A 34 0.82 9.01 -8.45
CA LYS A 34 -0.26 9.93 -8.84
C LYS A 34 0.25 11.25 -9.39
N ALA A 35 1.37 11.75 -8.87
CA ALA A 35 1.96 13.00 -9.31
C ALA A 35 3.44 13.08 -8.90
N VAL A 36 4.15 14.00 -9.55
CA VAL A 36 5.49 14.43 -9.20
C VAL A 36 5.43 15.94 -8.94
N ASP A 37 6.01 16.40 -7.83
CA ASP A 37 6.07 17.83 -7.53
C ASP A 37 7.22 18.55 -8.27
N HIS A 38 7.30 19.87 -8.10
CA HIS A 38 8.31 20.72 -8.76
C HIS A 38 9.76 20.42 -8.35
N CYS A 39 9.96 19.66 -7.27
CA CYS A 39 11.28 19.20 -6.82
C CYS A 39 11.53 17.73 -7.20
N GLU A 40 10.76 17.19 -8.15
CA GLU A 40 10.85 15.81 -8.63
C GLU A 40 10.52 14.75 -7.57
N TYR A 41 9.83 15.13 -6.48
CA TYR A 41 9.40 14.16 -5.48
C TYR A 41 8.03 13.58 -5.82
N TYR A 42 7.89 12.27 -5.61
CA TYR A 42 6.61 11.58 -5.75
C TYR A 42 5.60 12.06 -4.71
N ALA A 43 4.36 12.23 -5.16
CA ALA A 43 3.24 12.68 -4.36
C ALA A 43 2.09 11.68 -4.44
N ILE A 44 1.49 11.38 -3.28
CA ILE A 44 0.23 10.64 -3.20
C ILE A 44 -0.88 11.66 -2.95
N ILE A 45 -1.93 11.56 -3.76
CA ILE A 45 -3.12 12.41 -3.66
C ILE A 45 -4.30 11.55 -3.22
N ASN A 46 -4.97 11.95 -2.14
CA ASN A 46 -6.14 11.28 -1.62
C ASN A 46 -7.28 12.28 -1.42
N LEU A 47 -8.51 11.78 -1.40
CA LEU A 47 -9.71 12.57 -1.12
C LEU A 47 -10.43 12.05 0.13
N LEU A 48 -10.92 12.97 0.95
CA LEU A 48 -11.75 12.64 2.12
C LEU A 48 -12.94 13.61 2.16
N MET A 49 -14.13 13.12 2.53
CA MET A 49 -15.24 14.06 2.76
C MET A 49 -14.99 14.88 4.02
N ARG A 50 -15.11 16.20 3.92
CA ARG A 50 -14.82 17.18 4.98
C ARG A 50 -15.68 17.00 6.22
N CYS A 51 -16.96 16.63 6.02
CA CYS A 51 -17.90 16.39 7.12
C CYS A 51 -17.61 15.09 7.89
N LEU A 52 -16.66 14.27 7.44
CA LEU A 52 -16.33 13.05 8.15
C LEU A 52 -15.53 13.37 9.41
N PRO A 53 -15.92 12.80 10.55
CA PRO A 53 -15.25 13.04 11.81
C PRO A 53 -13.80 12.54 11.77
N PHE A 54 -12.96 13.10 12.64
CA PHE A 54 -11.55 12.71 12.85
C PHE A 54 -11.35 11.18 12.95
N LYS A 55 -12.35 10.47 13.49
CA LYS A 55 -12.38 8.99 13.56
C LYS A 55 -12.23 8.30 12.20
N GLN A 56 -12.78 8.86 11.13
CA GLN A 56 -12.66 8.25 9.79
C GLN A 56 -11.29 8.50 9.18
N MET A 57 -10.71 9.68 9.38
CA MET A 57 -9.31 9.94 9.04
C MET A 57 -8.39 8.91 9.72
N ASN A 58 -8.59 8.64 11.01
CA ASN A 58 -7.78 7.66 11.74
C ASN A 58 -7.95 6.22 11.22
N ARG A 59 -9.10 5.89 10.61
CA ARG A 59 -9.33 4.60 9.94
C ARG A 59 -8.61 4.49 8.60
N CYS A 60 -8.45 5.59 7.88
CA CYS A 60 -7.73 5.66 6.60
C CYS A 60 -6.22 5.88 6.78
N ALA A 61 -5.80 6.44 7.91
CA ALA A 61 -4.43 6.86 8.16
C ALA A 61 -3.41 5.73 7.99
N TRP A 62 -3.68 4.51 8.46
CA TRP A 62 -2.77 3.37 8.22
C TRP A 62 -2.66 2.98 6.74
N ILE A 63 -3.74 3.10 5.96
CA ILE A 63 -3.73 2.77 4.52
C ILE A 63 -2.82 3.76 3.79
N TRP A 64 -3.04 5.06 4.04
CA TRP A 64 -2.22 6.11 3.46
C TRP A 64 -0.78 6.03 3.94
N TRP A 65 -0.57 5.69 5.21
CA TRP A 65 0.77 5.43 5.74
C TRP A 65 1.45 4.28 5.00
N MET A 66 0.78 3.15 4.76
CA MET A 66 1.36 2.02 4.02
C MET A 66 1.74 2.42 2.59
N GLN A 67 0.86 3.13 1.87
CA GLN A 67 1.16 3.64 0.53
C GLN A 67 2.44 4.50 0.53
N CYS A 68 2.56 5.42 1.50
CA CYS A 68 3.75 6.24 1.65
C CYS A 68 5.00 5.44 2.07
N HIS A 69 4.82 4.45 2.94
CA HIS A 69 5.91 3.69 3.52
C HIS A 69 6.63 2.85 2.46
N PHE A 70 5.88 2.13 1.62
CA PHE A 70 6.46 1.31 0.56
C PHE A 70 7.08 2.13 -0.56
N VAL A 71 6.45 3.25 -0.94
CA VAL A 71 6.95 4.09 -2.06
C VAL A 71 8.06 5.07 -1.59
N GLY A 72 8.41 5.07 -0.30
CA GLY A 72 9.42 5.97 0.26
C GLY A 72 9.00 7.45 0.34
N ILE A 73 7.71 7.74 0.21
CA ILE A 73 7.15 9.09 0.20
C ILE A 73 6.94 9.57 1.65
N ASN A 74 7.27 10.84 1.93
CA ASN A 74 7.17 11.41 3.27
C ASN A 74 5.87 12.20 3.54
N ARG A 75 5.08 12.51 2.50
CA ARG A 75 3.85 13.31 2.63
C ARG A 75 2.77 12.89 1.64
N ILE A 76 1.51 13.10 2.01
CA ILE A 76 0.37 13.03 1.10
C ILE A 76 -0.28 14.40 0.96
N PHE A 77 -0.98 14.60 -0.15
CA PHE A 77 -1.92 15.70 -0.35
C PHE A 77 -3.33 15.15 -0.16
N LEU A 78 -4.06 15.69 0.80
CA LEU A 78 -5.42 15.31 1.13
C LEU A 78 -6.39 16.41 0.73
N GLY A 79 -7.15 16.19 -0.35
CA GLY A 79 -8.26 17.05 -0.73
C GLY A 79 -9.49 16.77 0.13
N LEU A 80 -10.01 17.79 0.80
CA LEU A 80 -11.24 17.71 1.58
C LEU A 80 -12.42 18.19 0.74
N LYS A 81 -13.33 17.25 0.45
CA LYS A 81 -14.50 17.50 -0.40
C LYS A 81 -15.80 17.59 0.39
N GLU A 82 -16.75 18.37 -0.10
CA GLU A 82 -18.10 18.43 0.47
C GLU A 82 -19.06 17.45 -0.23
N GLY A 83 -20.32 17.40 0.23
CA GLY A 83 -21.33 16.46 -0.27
C GLY A 83 -21.59 16.56 -1.78
N GLY A 84 -21.33 17.73 -2.38
CA GLY A 84 -21.40 17.94 -3.84
C GLY A 84 -20.15 17.51 -4.62
N GLY A 85 -19.15 16.90 -3.97
CA GLY A 85 -17.92 16.45 -4.62
C GLY A 85 -16.86 17.53 -4.84
N VAL A 86 -17.16 18.79 -4.53
CA VAL A 86 -16.24 19.93 -4.65
C VAL A 86 -15.18 19.87 -3.56
N VAL A 87 -13.90 19.99 -3.96
CA VAL A 87 -12.75 20.08 -3.06
C VAL A 87 -12.55 21.53 -2.65
N ASN A 88 -12.72 21.84 -1.36
CA ASN A 88 -12.65 23.21 -0.83
C ASN A 88 -11.40 23.47 0.02
N ASP A 89 -10.65 22.43 0.38
CA ASP A 89 -9.43 22.53 1.18
C ASP A 89 -8.46 21.42 0.75
N VAL A 90 -7.16 21.70 0.76
CA VAL A 90 -6.10 20.72 0.46
C VAL A 90 -5.07 20.81 1.58
N ARG A 91 -4.82 19.68 2.24
CA ARG A 91 -3.86 19.58 3.34
C ARG A 91 -2.70 18.71 2.98
N VAL A 92 -1.51 19.13 3.39
CA VAL A 92 -0.31 18.28 3.35
C VAL A 92 -0.22 17.54 4.68
N ILE A 93 -0.13 16.22 4.63
CA ILE A 93 -0.05 15.37 5.83
C ILE A 93 1.22 14.54 5.76
N GLU A 94 2.05 14.62 6.80
CA GLU A 94 3.28 13.85 6.90
C GLU A 94 3.02 12.38 7.20
N ARG A 95 3.87 11.50 6.67
CA ARG A 95 3.84 10.05 6.91
C ARG A 95 3.98 9.72 8.40
N THR A 96 4.83 10.45 9.12
CA THR A 96 5.02 10.33 10.58
C THR A 96 3.73 10.61 11.35
N PHE A 97 3.00 11.67 10.96
CA PHE A 97 1.70 11.99 11.52
C PHE A 97 0.67 10.89 11.23
N LEU A 98 0.62 10.36 10.01
CA LEU A 98 -0.27 9.24 9.66
C LEU A 98 -0.01 8.00 10.52
N LYS A 99 1.27 7.68 10.78
CA LYS A 99 1.65 6.57 11.68
C LYS A 99 1.11 6.79 13.09
N ALA A 100 1.26 8.01 13.61
CA ALA A 100 0.85 8.36 14.98
C ALA A 100 -0.68 8.42 15.16
N GLN A 101 -1.42 8.91 14.17
CA GLN A 101 -2.89 9.05 14.24
C GLN A 101 -3.67 7.80 13.85
N SER A 102 -2.98 6.80 13.33
CA SER A 102 -3.63 5.57 12.90
C SER A 102 -4.33 4.85 14.05
N ALA A 103 -5.61 4.51 13.84
CA ALA A 103 -6.34 3.63 14.75
C ALA A 103 -5.78 2.20 14.80
N ARG A 104 -5.01 1.79 13.77
CA ARG A 104 -4.33 0.50 13.70
C ARG A 104 -2.84 0.69 13.93
N LYS A 105 -2.23 -0.16 14.76
CA LYS A 105 -0.79 -0.09 15.00
C LYS A 105 -0.04 -0.49 13.72
N CYS A 106 0.61 0.48 13.07
CA CYS A 106 1.35 0.27 11.83
C CYS A 106 2.45 -0.80 11.99
N ASP A 107 3.10 -0.84 13.15
CA ASP A 107 4.11 -1.86 13.46
C ASP A 107 3.52 -3.28 13.48
N VAL A 108 2.28 -3.44 13.95
CA VAL A 108 1.59 -4.75 13.90
C VAL A 108 1.32 -5.18 12.46
N ALA A 109 0.96 -4.24 11.58
CA ALA A 109 0.77 -4.52 10.16
C ALA A 109 2.08 -4.95 9.48
N MET A 110 3.20 -4.29 9.80
CA MET A 110 4.52 -4.67 9.28
C MET A 110 4.99 -6.01 9.82
N THR A 111 4.79 -6.29 11.11
CA THR A 111 5.10 -7.61 11.68
C THR A 111 4.27 -8.70 11.02
N PHE A 112 2.97 -8.45 10.79
CA PHE A 112 2.12 -9.40 10.08
C PHE A 112 2.62 -9.67 8.66
N LEU A 113 2.93 -8.61 7.89
CA LEU A 113 3.47 -8.74 6.54
C LEU A 113 4.80 -9.52 6.54
N ALA A 114 5.69 -9.21 7.48
CA ALA A 114 6.97 -9.90 7.65
C ALA A 114 6.79 -11.41 7.88
N THR A 115 5.87 -11.79 8.78
CA THR A 115 5.52 -13.19 9.02
C THR A 115 4.96 -13.86 7.78
N VAL A 116 4.04 -13.21 7.07
CA VAL A 116 3.45 -13.77 5.83
C VAL A 116 4.52 -14.00 4.77
N LEU A 117 5.39 -13.02 4.54
CA LEU A 117 6.47 -13.13 3.55
C LEU A 117 7.50 -14.20 3.93
N LYS A 118 7.79 -14.36 5.23
CA LYS A 118 8.66 -15.44 5.73
C LYS A 118 8.05 -16.80 5.41
N GLU A 119 6.77 -17.00 5.73
CA GLU A 119 6.05 -18.24 5.44
C GLU A 119 5.97 -18.54 3.93
N ILE A 120 5.78 -17.51 3.09
CA ILE A 120 5.84 -17.65 1.63
C ILE A 120 7.22 -18.14 1.20
N LYS A 121 8.28 -17.49 1.68
CA LYS A 121 9.66 -17.86 1.33
C LYS A 121 10.02 -19.29 1.74
N GLU A 122 9.50 -19.75 2.87
CA GLU A 122 9.76 -21.10 3.40
C GLU A 122 8.92 -22.19 2.71
N ARG A 123 7.65 -21.91 2.41
CA ARG A 123 6.69 -22.92 1.91
C ARG A 123 6.51 -22.91 0.40
N CYS A 124 6.66 -21.77 -0.26
CA CYS A 124 6.32 -21.58 -1.66
C CYS A 124 7.59 -21.61 -2.53
N LYS A 125 8.07 -22.81 -2.85
CA LYS A 125 9.26 -22.99 -3.71
C LYS A 125 8.99 -22.64 -5.18
N ASN A 126 7.80 -22.94 -5.69
CA ASN A 126 7.46 -22.77 -7.10
C ASN A 126 6.26 -21.85 -7.31
N THR A 127 5.09 -22.22 -6.78
CA THR A 127 3.85 -21.45 -7.03
C THR A 127 2.83 -21.78 -5.95
N ALA A 128 2.24 -20.75 -5.34
CA ALA A 128 1.20 -20.92 -4.34
C ALA A 128 0.15 -19.83 -4.48
N CYS A 129 -1.11 -20.22 -4.31
CA CYS A 129 -2.19 -19.29 -4.07
C CYS A 129 -2.23 -18.96 -2.58
N ILE A 130 -2.19 -17.67 -2.23
CA ILE A 130 -2.24 -17.20 -0.85
C ILE A 130 -3.60 -16.53 -0.65
N ARG A 131 -4.43 -17.11 0.22
CA ARG A 131 -5.81 -16.63 0.45
C ARG A 131 -6.01 -16.25 1.90
N TYR A 132 -6.52 -15.05 2.15
CA TYR A 132 -6.94 -14.62 3.48
C TYR A 132 -8.45 -14.80 3.67
N CYS A 133 -8.87 -15.49 4.74
CA CYS A 133 -10.27 -15.59 5.13
C CYS A 133 -10.56 -14.62 6.29
N PRO A 134 -11.32 -13.53 6.08
CA PRO A 134 -11.59 -12.55 7.13
C PRO A 134 -12.44 -13.11 8.27
N MET A 135 -13.40 -14.00 7.96
CA MET A 135 -14.28 -14.62 8.96
C MET A 135 -13.50 -15.50 9.94
N LYS A 136 -12.55 -16.29 9.42
CA LYS A 136 -11.72 -17.19 10.21
C LYS A 136 -10.43 -16.54 10.71
N LYS A 137 -10.10 -15.34 10.22
CA LYS A 137 -8.82 -14.63 10.43
C LYS A 137 -7.61 -15.52 10.16
N LYS A 138 -7.67 -16.31 9.08
CA LYS A 138 -6.65 -17.30 8.72
C LYS A 138 -6.14 -17.09 7.31
N ILE A 139 -4.86 -17.38 7.12
CA ILE A 139 -4.20 -17.42 5.81
C ILE A 139 -4.10 -18.88 5.38
N TYR A 140 -4.41 -19.14 4.13
CA TYR A 140 -4.35 -20.44 3.50
C TYR A 140 -3.31 -20.40 2.38
N PHE A 141 -2.49 -21.44 2.32
CA PHE A 141 -1.53 -21.68 1.25
C PHE A 141 -2.06 -22.87 0.46
N GLU A 142 -2.45 -22.62 -0.79
CA GLU A 142 -3.08 -23.59 -1.68
C GLU A 142 -2.19 -23.78 -2.91
N ALA A 143 -2.26 -24.95 -3.54
CA ALA A 143 -1.54 -25.18 -4.79
C ALA A 143 -2.08 -24.24 -5.88
N ALA A 144 -1.18 -23.63 -6.65
CA ALA A 144 -1.56 -22.81 -7.81
C ALA A 144 -2.17 -23.70 -8.91
N THR A 145 -3.17 -23.19 -9.62
CA THR A 145 -3.75 -23.84 -10.81
C THR A 145 -3.16 -23.23 -12.08
N LYS A 146 -3.33 -23.87 -13.26
CA LYS A 146 -2.83 -23.32 -14.53
C LYS A 146 -3.38 -21.93 -14.86
N ASP A 147 -4.60 -21.62 -14.40
CA ASP A 147 -5.24 -20.31 -14.58
C ASP A 147 -4.66 -19.22 -13.65
N THR A 148 -3.70 -19.57 -12.80
CA THR A 148 -2.99 -18.64 -11.92
C THR A 148 -1.55 -18.38 -12.34
N ASP A 149 -1.12 -18.93 -13.49
CA ASP A 149 0.18 -18.58 -14.06
C ASP A 149 0.13 -17.17 -14.66
N PHE A 150 0.87 -16.27 -14.05
CA PHE A 150 0.92 -14.85 -14.42
C PHE A 150 2.24 -14.48 -15.11
N LEU A 151 3.18 -15.41 -15.21
CA LEU A 151 4.44 -15.17 -15.90
C LEU A 151 4.22 -15.35 -17.41
N LEU A 152 4.47 -14.28 -18.16
CA LEU A 152 4.48 -14.35 -19.62
C LEU A 152 5.71 -15.14 -20.07
N GLN A 153 5.59 -15.90 -21.16
CA GLN A 153 6.66 -16.77 -21.68
C GLN A 153 8.01 -16.04 -21.87
N GLN A 154 7.99 -14.77 -22.23
CA GLN A 154 9.20 -13.95 -22.41
C GLN A 154 9.95 -13.61 -21.12
N PHE A 155 9.38 -13.89 -19.95
CA PHE A 155 9.99 -13.68 -18.62
C PHE A 155 10.42 -14.98 -17.93
N VAL A 156 10.11 -16.15 -18.50
CA VAL A 156 10.45 -17.50 -17.99
C VAL A 156 11.75 -17.97 -18.63
#